data_AF-A0A2J7R3Q5-F1
#
_entry.id   AF-A0A2J7R3Q5-F1
#
_cell.length_a   1.000
_cell.length_b   1.000
_cell.length_c   1.000
_cell.angle_alpha   90.00
_cell.angle_beta   90.00
_cell.angle_gamma   90.00
#
_symmetry.space_group_name_H-M   'P 1'
#
loop_
_entity.id
_entity.type
_entity.pdbx_description
1 polymer ?
#
loop_
_entity_poly.entity_id
_entity_poly.type
_entity_poly.pdbx_seq_one_letter_code
_entity_poly.pdbx_strand_id
1 'polypeptide(L)' 'MSILRQIGKRHIELATRWLPSLATFGAAGGLGLLYFTDWKAVLQYMPYYSGKFKTEE' A
#
# COMPACT_ATOMS: atom_id res chain seq x y z
N MET A 1 31.78 -10.63 7.17
CA MET A 1 30.95 -9.97 8.19
C MET A 1 29.50 -10.10 7.75
N SER A 2 28.76 -11.08 8.28
CA SER A 2 27.41 -11.42 7.78
C SER A 2 26.39 -10.38 8.23
N ILE A 3 25.73 -9.71 7.28
CA ILE A 3 24.72 -8.65 7.47
C ILE A 3 23.58 -9.12 8.39
N LEU A 4 23.31 -10.43 8.40
CA LEU A 4 22.31 -11.09 9.25
C LEU A 4 22.62 -10.96 10.75
N ARG A 5 23.88 -10.79 11.15
CA ARG A 5 24.27 -10.61 12.56
C ARG A 5 24.02 -9.18 13.07
N GLN A 6 23.85 -8.20 12.18
CA GLN A 6 23.56 -6.80 12.53
C GLN A 6 22.08 -6.55 12.84
N ILE A 7 21.18 -7.38 12.29
CA ILE A 7 19.72 -7.28 12.54
C ILE A 7 19.40 -7.96 13.88
N GLY A 8 19.78 -7.29 14.97
CA GLY A 8 19.43 -7.71 16.34
C GLY A 8 18.01 -7.31 16.75
N LYS A 9 17.56 -7.78 17.93
CA LYS A 9 16.22 -7.51 18.52
C LYS A 9 15.81 -6.04 18.49
N ARG A 10 16.76 -5.12 18.69
CA ARG A 10 16.54 -3.66 18.67
C ARG A 10 16.11 -3.12 17.30
N HIS A 11 16.56 -3.70 16.19
CA HIS A 11 16.15 -3.27 14.85
C HIS A 11 14.71 -3.72 14.55
N ILE A 12 14.32 -4.90 15.01
CA ILE A 12 12.95 -5.41 14.90
C ILE A 12 12.02 -4.51 15.72
N GLU A 13 12.38 -4.19 16.96
CA GLU A 13 11.58 -3.31 17.83
C GLU A 13 11.41 -1.91 17.23
N LEU A 14 12.46 -1.35 16.63
CA LEU A 14 12.38 -0.09 15.89
C LEU A 14 11.45 -0.23 14.68
N ALA A 15 11.62 -1.26 13.85
CA ALA A 15 10.75 -1.49 12.68
C ALA A 15 9.27 -1.59 13.08
N THR A 16 8.96 -2.27 14.19
CA THR A 16 7.59 -2.36 14.72
C THR A 16 7.03 -0.98 15.09
N ARG A 17 7.85 -0.09 15.66
CA ARG A 17 7.42 1.29 15.99
C ARG A 17 7.16 2.14 14.75
N TRP A 18 7.81 1.85 13.63
CA TRP A 18 7.60 2.54 12.35
C TRP A 18 6.44 1.97 11.52
N LEU A 19 5.84 0.83 11.92
CA LEU A 19 4.71 0.22 11.20
C LEU A 19 3.53 1.17 10.99
N PRO A 20 3.08 1.98 11.98
CA PRO A 20 1.96 2.88 11.77
C PRO A 20 2.26 3.92 10.68
N SER A 21 3.46 4.48 10.68
CA SER A 21 3.90 5.45 9.66
C SER A 21 4.00 4.80 8.27
N LEU A 22 4.57 3.59 8.18
CA LEU A 22 4.62 2.86 6.91
C LEU A 22 3.21 2.54 6.39
N ALA A 23 2.28 2.20 7.27
CA ALA A 23 0.89 1.95 6.89
C ALA A 23 0.21 3.23 6.37
N THR A 24 0.39 4.38 7.03
CA THR A 24 -0.23 5.64 6.59
C THR A 24 0.37 6.15 5.29
N PHE A 25 1.69 6.19 5.15
CA PHE A 25 2.34 6.61 3.92
C PHE A 25 2.12 5.61 2.77
N GLY A 26 2.10 4.31 3.08
CA GLY A 26 1.77 3.26 2.12
C GLY A 26 0.34 3.37 1.60
N ALA A 27 -0.62 3.63 2.49
CA ALA A 27 -2.01 3.89 2.11
C ALA A 27 -2.14 5.16 1.28
N ALA A 28 -1.49 6.26 1.68
CA ALA A 28 -1.52 7.52 0.93
C ALA A 28 -0.92 7.37 -0.48
N GLY A 29 0.24 6.70 -0.59
CA GLY A 29 0.87 6.40 -1.87
C GLY A 29 0.02 5.46 -2.74
N GLY A 30 -0.58 4.44 -2.13
CA GLY A 30 -1.51 3.53 -2.80
C GLY A 30 -2.74 4.25 -3.35
N LEU A 31 -3.37 5.11 -2.56
CA LEU A 31 -4.50 5.94 -3.01
C LEU A 31 -4.08 6.90 -4.12
N GLY A 32 -2.91 7.51 -4.02
CA GLY A 32 -2.35 8.36 -5.08
C GLY A 32 -2.16 7.60 -6.39
N LEU A 33 -1.57 6.39 -6.33
CA LEU A 33 -1.43 5.53 -7.51
C LEU A 33 -2.78 5.15 -8.11
N LEU A 34 -3.74 4.74 -7.29
CA LEU A 34 -5.10 4.41 -7.74
C LEU A 34 -5.76 5.61 -8.43
N TYR A 35 -5.59 6.81 -7.89
CA TYR A 35 -6.13 8.05 -8.46
C TYR A 35 -5.50 8.39 -9.81
N PHE A 36 -4.17 8.32 -9.93
CA PHE A 36 -3.49 8.69 -11.18
C PHE A 36 -3.61 7.65 -12.29
N THR A 37 -3.62 6.37 -11.94
CA THR A 37 -3.62 5.28 -12.93
C THR A 37 -5.01 4.77 -13.26
N ASP A 38 -6.05 5.25 -12.56
CA ASP A 38 -7.42 4.77 -12.69
C ASP A 38 -7.49 3.23 -12.69
N TRP A 39 -6.83 2.61 -11.72
CA TRP A 39 -6.57 1.18 -11.74
C TRP A 39 -7.88 0.37 -11.58
N LYS A 40 -8.43 -0.07 -12.72
CA LYS A 40 -9.69 -0.83 -12.80
C LYS A 40 -9.77 -2.01 -11.84
N ALA A 41 -8.69 -2.80 -11.71
CA ALA A 41 -8.70 -4.03 -10.91
C ALA A 41 -9.09 -3.78 -9.44
N VAL A 42 -8.70 -2.62 -8.89
CA VAL A 42 -9.03 -2.23 -7.51
C VAL A 42 -10.27 -1.34 -7.48
N LEU A 43 -10.34 -0.33 -8.36
CA LEU A 43 -11.41 0.68 -8.35
C LEU A 43 -12.78 0.11 -8.76
N GLN A 44 -12.86 -1.01 -9.49
CA GLN A 44 -14.13 -1.65 -9.86
C GLN A 44 -14.95 -2.11 -8.64
N TYR A 45 -14.29 -2.41 -7.52
CA TYR A 45 -14.95 -2.84 -6.28
C TYR A 45 -15.47 -1.65 -5.45
N MET A 46 -15.12 -0.42 -5.82
CA MET A 46 -15.63 0.76 -5.13
C MET A 46 -17.05 1.09 -5.63
N PRO A 47 -18.04 1.22 -4.73
CA PRO A 47 -19.43 1.45 -5.14
C PRO A 47 -19.60 2.72 -5.99
N TYR A 48 -18.85 3.78 -5.71
CA TYR A 48 -18.88 5.04 -6.48
C TYR A 48 -18.21 4.94 -7.87
N TYR A 49 -17.15 4.14 -8.04
CA TYR A 49 -16.41 4.02 -9.30
C TYR A 49 -16.83 2.82 -10.17
N SER A 50 -17.64 1.91 -9.63
CA SER A 50 -18.15 0.71 -10.32
C SER A 50 -18.77 0.99 -11.70
N GLY A 51 -19.36 2.18 -11.89
CA GLY A 51 -19.95 2.58 -13.17
C GLY A 51 -18.94 3.01 -14.24
N LYS A 52 -17.71 3.37 -13.88
CA LYS A 52 -16.67 3.88 -14.81
C LYS A 52 -16.11 2.80 -15.72
N PHE A 53 -16.10 1.55 -15.26
CA PHE A 53 -15.39 0.44 -15.93
C PHE A 53 -16.31 -0.62 -16.54
N LYS A 54 -17.60 -0.30 -16.72
CA LYS A 54 -18.56 -1.18 -17.37
C LYS A 54 -17.99 -1.61 -18.72
N THR A 55 -17.79 -2.92 -18.87
CA THR A 55 -17.63 -3.53 -20.19
C THR A 55 -18.99 -3.45 -20.84
N GLU A 56 -19.07 -2.74 -21.97
CA GLU A 56 -20.22 -2.80 -22.86
C GLU A 56 -20.34 -4.26 -23.32
N GLU A 57 -21.46 -4.91 -23.00
CA GLU A 57 -21.94 -6.09 -23.74
C GLU A 57 -22.72 -5.60 -24.96
#